data_AF-A0A8I5TDY3-F1
#
_entry.id   AF-A0A8I5TDY3-F1
#
_cell.length_a   1.000
_cell.length_b   1.000
_cell.length_c   1.000
_cell.angle_alpha   90.00
_cell.angle_beta   90.00
_cell.angle_gamma   90.00
#
_symmetry.space_group_name_H-M   'P 1'
#
loop_
_entity.id
_entity.type
_entity.pdbx_description
1 polymer ?
#
loop_
_entity_poly.entity_id
_entity_poly.type
_entity_poly.pdbx_seq_one_letter_code
_entity_poly.pdbx_strand_id
1 'polypeptide(L)'
;LIFTDSKVYIPLEYRSISLAIALFFLMDVLLRVFVEGRQHYFSDLLNILDTAITVIILLVDVIYIFFDVKFLKDIPRWTCLFRLLRLIILIRVFHLAHLKRQLGKLIRRLVSGNKRRYKRDGFDLDLTYITERIIAMSFPSSGGQSFYRNPIKEVIQFLDKKHLNHYRVYNLCSERAYDPKHFHNRVSRIMIDDHNVPTLREMVAFSKEVLEWMAQDSENIVVIHCKGGKGRTGTMVCACLIATEIFLTAENRYVGYFAQVKHSYNWNLPPRKTLFIKRFVIYSIHGDGYGLKVQIVMKKKIVFSCTSLNNCRVFHDTETHRVIIDVFNCPPLYDDVKVQDFPKYYHNYPFFFWFNTSLIQNNRDCSELRSHHYTPAWATE
;
A
#
# COMPACT_ATOMS: atom_id res chain seq x y z
N LEU A 1 65.74 -15.76 36.47
CA LEU A 1 64.96 -16.82 37.11
C LEU A 1 63.54 -16.79 36.55
N ILE A 2 63.21 -17.79 35.73
CA ILE A 2 61.92 -18.48 35.62
C ILE A 2 60.68 -17.58 35.46
N PHE A 3 60.35 -17.24 34.21
CA PHE A 3 58.95 -17.05 33.80
C PHE A 3 58.26 -18.40 33.96
N THR A 4 57.44 -18.54 35.00
CA THR A 4 56.61 -19.73 35.20
C THR A 4 55.48 -19.73 34.17
N ASP A 5 55.60 -20.72 33.30
CA ASP A 5 54.67 -21.32 32.36
C ASP A 5 53.18 -21.31 32.82
N SER A 6 52.47 -20.19 32.61
CA SER A 6 51.02 -20.16 32.76
C SER A 6 50.39 -20.72 31.49
N LYS A 7 50.07 -22.02 31.51
CA LYS A 7 49.26 -22.70 30.49
C LYS A 7 47.95 -21.93 30.28
N VAL A 8 47.85 -21.12 29.23
CA VAL A 8 46.59 -20.48 28.82
C VAL A 8 45.72 -21.56 28.18
N TYR A 9 45.00 -22.30 29.01
CA TYR A 9 44.02 -23.27 28.56
C TYR A 9 42.76 -22.51 28.16
N ILE A 10 42.44 -22.43 26.87
CA ILE A 10 41.18 -21.86 26.41
C ILE A 10 40.05 -22.81 26.88
N PRO A 11 39.12 -22.34 27.72
CA PRO A 11 38.04 -23.17 28.26
C PRO A 11 37.20 -23.79 27.14
N LEU A 12 36.70 -25.00 27.37
CA LEU A 12 35.87 -25.74 26.42
C LEU A 12 34.68 -24.92 25.91
N GLU A 13 34.10 -24.08 26.77
CA GLU A 13 33.01 -23.16 26.44
C GLU A 13 33.32 -22.23 25.25
N TYR A 14 34.53 -21.65 25.20
CA TYR A 14 34.93 -20.77 24.10
C TYR A 14 35.09 -21.54 22.79
N ARG A 15 35.54 -22.80 22.86
CA ARG A 15 35.67 -23.69 21.68
C ARG A 15 34.29 -24.05 21.13
N SER A 16 33.35 -24.38 22.00
CA SER A 16 31.96 -24.66 21.64
C SER A 16 31.26 -23.44 21.03
N ILE A 17 31.51 -22.23 21.55
CA ILE A 17 30.98 -20.98 20.99
C ILE A 17 31.57 -20.71 19.60
N SER A 18 32.89 -20.91 19.40
CA SER A 18 33.51 -20.75 18.08
C SER A 18 32.91 -21.69 17.04
N LEU A 19 32.78 -22.97 17.40
CA LEU A 19 32.17 -23.98 16.53
C LEU A 19 30.73 -23.63 16.17
N ALA A 20 29.92 -23.18 17.14
CA ALA A 20 28.53 -22.76 16.89
C ALA A 20 28.47 -21.60 15.89
N ILE A 21 29.39 -20.64 15.99
CA ILE A 21 29.51 -19.52 15.06
C ILE A 21 29.93 -20.01 13.66
N ALA A 22 30.91 -20.91 13.56
CA ALA A 22 31.35 -21.48 12.29
C ALA A 22 30.23 -22.28 11.58
N LEU A 23 29.46 -23.07 12.34
CA LEU A 23 28.29 -23.81 11.84
C LEU A 23 27.17 -22.88 11.35
N PHE A 24 26.94 -21.76 12.04
CA PHE A 24 25.99 -20.75 11.58
C PHE A 24 26.38 -20.18 10.20
N PHE A 25 27.66 -19.85 10.00
CA PHE A 25 28.13 -19.36 8.70
C PHE A 25 28.10 -20.42 7.61
N LEU A 26 28.37 -21.69 7.94
CA LEU A 26 28.19 -22.79 7.01
C LEU A 26 26.74 -22.88 6.52
N MET A 27 25.78 -22.81 7.45
CA MET A 27 24.35 -22.83 7.10
C MET A 27 23.94 -21.65 6.22
N ASP A 28 24.49 -20.46 6.48
CA ASP A 28 24.24 -19.27 5.65
C ASP A 28 24.81 -19.42 4.21
N VAL A 29 26.02 -19.96 4.06
CA VAL A 29 26.61 -20.27 2.74
C VAL A 29 25.77 -21.31 2.00
N LEU A 30 25.36 -22.40 2.67
CA LEU A 30 24.53 -23.44 2.08
C LEU A 30 23.17 -22.87 1.61
N LEU A 31 22.56 -21.99 2.39
CA LEU A 31 21.31 -21.33 2.02
C LEU A 31 21.49 -20.43 0.79
N ARG A 32 22.60 -19.69 0.68
CA ARG A 32 22.90 -18.85 -0.49
C ARG A 32 23.15 -19.69 -1.75
N VAL A 33 23.90 -20.78 -1.64
CA VAL A 33 24.09 -21.74 -2.74
C VAL A 33 22.75 -22.32 -3.21
N PHE A 34 21.83 -22.61 -2.28
CA PHE A 34 20.51 -23.13 -2.59
C PHE A 34 19.61 -22.09 -3.30
N VAL A 35 19.61 -20.83 -2.83
CA VAL A 35 18.76 -19.77 -3.36
C VAL A 35 19.27 -19.21 -4.70
N GLU A 36 20.58 -18.96 -4.83
CA GLU A 36 21.18 -18.36 -6.04
C GLU A 36 21.47 -19.40 -7.13
N GLY A 37 21.54 -20.68 -6.77
CA GLY A 37 21.90 -21.77 -7.66
C GLY A 37 23.41 -21.95 -7.78
N ARG A 38 23.86 -23.21 -7.79
CA ARG A 38 25.28 -23.59 -7.66
C ARG A 38 26.20 -22.91 -8.69
N GLN A 39 25.80 -22.87 -9.96
CA GLN A 39 26.62 -22.28 -11.02
C GLN A 39 26.77 -20.77 -10.91
N HIS A 40 25.71 -20.07 -10.48
CA HIS A 40 25.74 -18.62 -10.36
C HIS A 40 26.48 -18.18 -9.10
N TYR A 41 26.27 -18.87 -7.98
CA TYR A 41 26.96 -18.58 -6.73
C TYR A 41 28.48 -18.72 -6.84
N PHE A 42 28.97 -19.80 -7.46
CA PHE A 42 30.41 -20.03 -7.67
C PHE A 42 30.98 -19.32 -8.90
N SER A 43 30.22 -18.42 -9.54
CA SER A 43 30.76 -17.53 -10.58
C SER A 43 31.37 -16.24 -10.01
N ASP A 44 30.97 -15.85 -8.80
CA ASP A 44 31.51 -14.69 -8.10
C ASP A 44 32.71 -15.09 -7.22
N LEU A 45 33.86 -14.48 -7.47
CA LEU A 45 35.11 -14.72 -6.73
C LEU A 45 34.95 -14.47 -5.23
N LEU A 46 34.12 -13.51 -4.82
CA LEU A 46 33.89 -13.19 -3.40
C LEU A 46 33.09 -14.27 -2.67
N ASN A 47 32.24 -14.99 -3.39
CA ASN A 47 31.43 -16.11 -2.87
C ASN A 47 32.24 -17.41 -2.78
N ILE A 48 33.12 -17.65 -3.76
CA ILE A 48 34.11 -18.75 -3.70
C ILE A 48 35.02 -18.56 -2.49
N LEU A 49 35.59 -17.35 -2.34
CA LEU A 49 36.46 -17.01 -1.22
C LEU A 49 35.72 -17.15 0.13
N ASP A 50 34.44 -16.77 0.19
CA ASP A 50 33.60 -16.98 1.38
C ASP A 50 33.53 -18.43 1.81
N THR A 51 33.25 -19.29 0.84
CA THR A 51 32.99 -20.70 1.06
C THR A 51 34.27 -21.37 1.51
N ALA A 52 35.40 -21.04 0.87
CA ALA A 52 36.71 -21.53 1.28
C ALA A 52 37.06 -21.10 2.70
N ILE A 53 36.89 -19.81 3.03
CA ILE A 53 37.16 -19.30 4.38
C ILE A 53 36.28 -20.00 5.42
N THR A 54 34.97 -20.08 5.18
CA THR A 54 33.99 -20.72 6.08
C THR A 54 34.33 -22.19 6.35
N VAL A 55 34.68 -22.94 5.30
CA VAL A 55 35.08 -24.35 5.42
C VAL A 55 36.41 -24.48 6.16
N ILE A 56 37.40 -23.64 5.88
CA ILE A 56 38.70 -23.68 6.56
C ILE A 56 38.55 -23.40 8.06
N ILE A 57 37.74 -22.40 8.45
CA ILE A 57 37.46 -22.09 9.87
C ILE A 57 36.82 -23.30 10.54
N LEU A 58 35.79 -23.88 9.91
CA LEU A 58 35.07 -25.03 10.48
C LEU A 58 36.01 -26.22 10.67
N LEU A 59 36.89 -26.49 9.71
CA LEU A 59 37.88 -27.56 9.82
C LEU A 59 38.86 -27.30 10.96
N VAL A 60 39.34 -26.07 11.12
CA VAL A 60 40.22 -25.70 12.23
C VAL A 60 39.51 -25.88 13.58
N ASP A 61 38.26 -25.44 13.71
CA ASP A 61 37.48 -25.58 14.95
C ASP A 61 37.18 -27.05 15.28
N VAL A 62 36.85 -27.88 14.27
CA VAL A 62 36.65 -29.32 14.44
C VAL A 62 37.95 -30.00 14.87
N ILE A 63 39.08 -29.71 14.21
CA ILE A 63 40.38 -30.27 14.58
C ILE A 63 40.74 -29.89 16.02
N TYR A 64 40.50 -28.65 16.42
CA TYR A 64 40.81 -28.14 17.77
C TYR A 64 39.95 -28.76 18.88
N ILE A 65 38.75 -29.24 18.54
CA ILE A 65 37.83 -29.92 19.47
C ILE A 65 38.15 -31.42 19.59
N PHE A 66 38.38 -32.09 18.46
CA PHE A 66 38.53 -33.56 18.43
C PHE A 66 39.96 -34.02 18.67
N PHE A 67 40.94 -33.23 18.24
CA PHE A 67 42.34 -33.56 18.41
C PHE A 67 42.92 -32.59 19.43
N ASP A 68 43.06 -33.04 20.68
CA ASP A 68 43.76 -32.33 21.76
C ASP A 68 45.28 -32.32 21.50
N VAL A 69 45.68 -31.81 20.33
CA VAL A 69 47.05 -31.94 19.84
C VAL A 69 47.94 -30.98 20.60
N LYS A 70 48.81 -31.56 21.44
CA LYS A 70 49.96 -30.88 22.07
C LYS A 70 50.85 -30.10 21.08
N PHE A 71 50.74 -30.35 19.77
CA PHE A 71 51.48 -29.69 18.69
C PHE A 71 51.04 -28.24 18.42
N LEU A 72 49.87 -27.81 18.90
CA LEU A 72 49.37 -26.44 18.69
C LEU A 72 49.64 -25.50 19.89
N LYS A 73 50.42 -25.95 20.90
CA LYS A 73 50.72 -25.16 22.10
C LYS A 73 51.65 -23.97 21.87
N ASP A 74 52.47 -23.99 20.82
CA ASP A 74 53.53 -22.98 20.60
C ASP A 74 53.19 -21.89 19.57
N ILE A 75 51.93 -21.78 19.13
CA ILE A 75 51.54 -20.72 18.19
C ILE A 75 50.55 -19.74 18.84
N PRO A 76 51.03 -18.77 19.65
CA PRO A 76 50.18 -17.77 20.30
C PRO A 76 49.58 -16.73 19.34
N ARG A 77 49.67 -16.92 18.02
CA ARG A 77 49.34 -15.90 16.99
C ARG A 77 47.97 -16.05 16.32
N TRP A 78 47.22 -17.13 16.53
CA TRP A 78 45.92 -17.33 15.87
C TRP A 78 44.81 -16.42 16.39
N THR A 79 44.96 -15.80 17.56
CA THR A 79 44.06 -14.74 18.04
C THR A 79 43.97 -13.57 17.05
N CYS A 80 45.04 -13.28 16.30
CA CYS A 80 45.04 -12.29 15.24
C CYS A 80 44.24 -12.76 14.01
N LEU A 81 44.35 -14.04 13.67
CA LEU A 81 43.59 -14.67 12.58
C LEU A 81 42.08 -14.71 12.88
N PHE A 82 41.67 -15.07 14.10
CA PHE A 82 40.26 -14.98 14.53
C PHE A 82 39.73 -13.54 14.56
N ARG A 83 40.58 -12.53 14.82
CA ARG A 83 40.20 -11.11 14.70
C ARG A 83 39.95 -10.69 13.25
N LEU A 84 40.82 -11.10 12.32
CA LEU A 84 40.64 -10.87 10.88
C LEU A 84 39.38 -11.56 10.35
N LEU A 85 39.11 -12.77 10.85
CA LEU A 85 37.90 -13.53 10.55
C LEU A 85 36.62 -12.78 10.96
N ARG A 86 36.63 -12.22 12.18
CA ARG A 86 35.51 -11.44 12.73
C ARG A 86 35.30 -10.15 11.92
N LEU A 87 36.37 -9.56 11.37
CA LEU A 87 36.28 -8.42 10.47
C LEU A 87 35.63 -8.79 9.13
N ILE A 88 36.00 -9.94 8.54
CA ILE A 88 35.39 -10.45 7.30
C ILE A 88 33.89 -10.74 7.50
N ILE A 89 33.54 -11.36 8.62
CA ILE A 89 32.15 -11.60 9.03
C ILE A 89 31.37 -10.27 9.17
N LEU A 90 31.97 -9.26 9.81
CA LEU A 90 31.35 -7.93 9.96
C LEU A 90 31.15 -7.23 8.62
N ILE A 91 32.13 -7.31 7.72
CA ILE A 91 32.04 -6.77 6.35
C ILE A 91 30.90 -7.48 5.60
N ARG A 92 30.74 -8.79 5.75
CA ARG A 92 29.65 -9.58 5.13
C ARG A 92 28.28 -9.24 5.69
N VAL A 93 28.15 -9.13 7.02
CA VAL A 93 26.90 -8.68 7.66
C VAL A 93 26.55 -7.27 7.18
N PHE A 94 27.53 -6.37 7.09
CA PHE A 94 27.33 -5.03 6.56
C PHE A 94 26.92 -5.05 5.08
N HIS A 95 27.57 -5.88 4.26
CA HIS A 95 27.24 -6.02 2.85
C HIS A 95 25.82 -6.58 2.65
N LEU A 96 25.44 -7.63 3.37
CA LEU A 96 24.11 -8.23 3.32
C LEU A 96 23.04 -7.25 3.82
N ALA A 97 23.33 -6.49 4.88
CA ALA A 97 22.47 -5.42 5.36
C ALA A 97 22.30 -4.30 4.31
N HIS A 98 23.37 -3.94 3.61
CA HIS A 98 23.33 -2.98 2.51
C HIS A 98 22.49 -3.51 1.33
N LEU A 99 22.70 -4.75 0.89
CA LEU A 99 21.92 -5.42 -0.16
C LEU A 99 20.44 -5.47 0.19
N LYS A 100 20.10 -5.89 1.41
CA LYS A 100 18.71 -5.92 1.90
C LYS A 100 18.05 -4.56 1.85
N ARG A 101 18.78 -3.48 2.19
CA ARG A 101 18.29 -2.10 2.10
C ARG A 101 18.04 -1.68 0.65
N GLN A 102 18.95 -2.01 -0.28
CA GLN A 102 18.78 -1.70 -1.71
C GLN A 102 17.59 -2.47 -2.31
N LEU A 103 17.45 -3.76 -2.00
CA LEU A 103 16.33 -4.58 -2.45
C LEU A 103 14.98 -4.04 -1.95
N GLY A 104 14.90 -3.63 -0.68
CA GLY A 104 13.71 -2.96 -0.14
C GLY A 104 13.34 -1.69 -0.91
N LYS A 105 14.32 -0.84 -1.26
CA LYS A 105 14.08 0.35 -2.09
C LYS A 105 13.55 0.00 -3.48
N LEU A 106 14.11 -1.02 -4.12
CA LEU A 106 13.65 -1.49 -5.44
C LEU A 106 12.22 -2.03 -5.38
N ILE A 107 11.89 -2.88 -4.40
CA ILE A 107 10.56 -3.44 -4.23
C ILE A 107 9.54 -2.34 -3.95
N ARG A 108 9.86 -1.36 -3.09
CA ARG A 108 8.99 -0.20 -2.86
C ARG A 108 8.71 0.56 -4.16
N ARG A 109 9.70 0.73 -5.03
CA ARG A 109 9.52 1.38 -6.34
C ARG A 109 8.58 0.58 -7.24
N LEU A 110 8.77 -0.74 -7.32
CA LEU A 110 7.90 -1.64 -8.08
C LEU A 110 6.45 -1.60 -7.58
N VAL A 111 6.23 -1.69 -6.26
CA VAL A 111 4.89 -1.62 -5.65
C VAL A 111 4.21 -0.27 -5.85
N SER A 112 4.99 0.79 -6.00
CA SER A 112 4.46 2.12 -6.29
C SER A 112 3.96 2.25 -7.73
N GLY A 113 4.49 1.44 -8.64
CA GLY A 113 4.22 1.54 -10.07
C GLY A 113 4.51 2.95 -10.59
N ASN A 114 3.55 3.54 -11.28
CA ASN A 114 3.62 4.85 -11.92
C ASN A 114 3.39 6.06 -11.00
N LYS A 115 3.29 5.86 -9.67
CA LYS A 115 3.06 6.98 -8.74
C LYS A 115 4.29 7.87 -8.62
N ARG A 116 4.06 9.18 -8.47
CA ARG A 116 5.11 10.14 -8.12
C ARG A 116 5.57 9.84 -6.69
N ARG A 117 6.88 9.62 -6.51
CA ARG A 117 7.52 9.37 -5.20
C ARG A 117 8.32 10.59 -4.76
N TYR A 118 8.35 10.85 -3.47
CA TYR A 118 9.24 11.84 -2.87
C TYR A 118 10.65 11.26 -2.76
N LYS A 119 11.62 11.84 -3.47
CA LYS A 119 13.03 11.42 -3.52
C LYS A 119 13.99 12.58 -3.25
N ARG A 120 13.81 13.29 -2.13
CA ARG A 120 14.62 14.47 -1.76
C ARG A 120 15.00 14.40 -0.28
N ASP A 121 16.02 15.15 0.13
CA ASP A 121 16.47 15.29 1.52
C ASP A 121 16.77 13.98 2.26
N GLY A 122 17.17 12.94 1.52
CA GLY A 122 17.45 11.61 2.04
C GLY A 122 16.23 10.69 2.21
N PHE A 123 15.03 11.12 1.82
CA PHE A 123 13.80 10.32 1.88
C PHE A 123 13.44 9.72 0.51
N ASP A 124 13.00 8.45 0.48
CA ASP A 124 12.40 7.78 -0.69
C ASP A 124 11.03 7.20 -0.28
N LEU A 125 9.99 8.04 -0.32
CA LEU A 125 8.64 7.72 0.15
C LEU A 125 7.61 7.78 -0.98
N ASP A 126 6.64 6.87 -0.94
CA ASP A 126 5.42 6.92 -1.76
C ASP A 126 4.48 7.98 -1.20
N LEU A 127 4.87 9.23 -1.44
CA LEU A 127 4.32 10.47 -0.91
C LEU A 127 4.45 11.54 -1.99
N THR A 128 3.40 12.33 -2.17
CA THR A 128 3.35 13.42 -3.15
C THR A 128 2.69 14.65 -2.52
N TYR A 129 3.34 15.80 -2.67
CA TYR A 129 2.69 17.10 -2.46
C TYR A 129 1.76 17.36 -3.64
N ILE A 130 0.47 17.43 -3.37
CA ILE A 130 -0.54 17.86 -4.33
C ILE A 130 -0.52 19.39 -4.43
N THR A 131 -0.44 20.03 -3.27
CA THR A 131 -0.12 21.45 -3.10
C THR A 131 0.92 21.57 -1.99
N GLU A 132 1.37 22.78 -1.67
CA GLU A 132 2.29 23.02 -0.55
C GLU A 132 1.73 22.56 0.79
N ARG A 133 0.40 22.59 0.96
CA ARG A 133 -0.30 22.26 2.21
C ARG A 133 -1.10 20.95 2.18
N ILE A 134 -1.14 20.25 1.04
CA ILE A 134 -1.91 19.00 0.88
C ILE A 134 -0.98 17.90 0.37
N ILE A 135 -0.80 16.86 1.19
CA ILE A 135 0.00 15.70 0.88
C ILE A 135 -0.89 14.48 0.68
N ALA A 136 -0.62 13.71 -0.38
CA ALA A 136 -1.17 12.38 -0.60
C ALA A 136 -0.06 11.34 -0.42
N MET A 137 -0.32 10.25 0.31
CA MET A 137 0.64 9.16 0.47
C MET A 137 -0.01 7.78 0.49
N SER A 138 0.79 6.72 0.38
CA SER A 138 0.35 5.37 0.71
C SER A 138 0.55 5.03 2.19
N PHE A 139 -0.05 3.90 2.59
CA PHE A 139 -0.12 3.50 3.99
C PHE A 139 1.26 3.44 4.67
N PRO A 140 1.45 4.12 5.81
CA PRO A 140 2.66 4.00 6.63
C PRO A 140 2.62 2.67 7.38
N SER A 141 3.56 1.77 7.08
CA SER A 141 3.57 0.40 7.57
C SER A 141 4.71 0.14 8.56
N SER A 142 4.47 -0.83 9.44
CA SER A 142 5.45 -1.38 10.38
C SER A 142 5.76 -2.85 10.05
N GLY A 143 6.75 -3.44 10.72
CA GLY A 143 7.13 -4.85 10.56
C GLY A 143 7.54 -5.22 9.14
N GLY A 144 7.27 -6.46 8.72
CA GLY A 144 7.64 -6.94 7.38
C GLY A 144 7.01 -6.15 6.22
N GLN A 145 5.87 -5.48 6.46
CA GLN A 145 5.22 -4.67 5.42
C GLN A 145 6.02 -3.40 5.06
N SER A 146 6.89 -2.90 5.94
CA SER A 146 7.77 -1.75 5.63
C SER A 146 8.88 -2.10 4.64
N PHE A 147 9.03 -3.37 4.28
CA PHE A 147 9.95 -3.78 3.23
C PHE A 147 9.47 -3.32 1.85
N TYR A 148 8.15 -3.33 1.61
CA TYR A 148 7.56 -3.00 0.31
C TYR A 148 6.59 -1.80 0.33
N ARG A 149 6.32 -1.22 1.50
CA ARG A 149 5.54 0.02 1.69
C ARG A 149 6.36 1.09 2.43
N ASN A 150 5.79 2.27 2.62
CA ASN A 150 6.40 3.36 3.38
C ASN A 150 6.67 2.93 4.82
N PRO A 151 7.92 2.88 5.30
CA PRO A 151 8.19 2.63 6.70
C PRO A 151 7.63 3.77 7.55
N ILE A 152 6.78 3.45 8.52
CA ILE A 152 6.14 4.46 9.37
C ILE A 152 7.18 5.36 10.06
N LYS A 153 8.32 4.81 10.49
CA LYS A 153 9.42 5.57 11.09
C LYS A 153 10.00 6.63 10.14
N GLU A 154 10.18 6.30 8.86
CA GLU A 154 10.66 7.25 7.86
C GLU A 154 9.61 8.34 7.58
N VAL A 155 8.32 7.99 7.59
CA VAL A 155 7.22 8.96 7.43
C VAL A 155 7.15 9.93 8.61
N ILE A 156 7.27 9.44 9.84
CA ILE A 156 7.32 10.29 11.05
C ILE A 156 8.49 11.25 10.97
N GLN A 157 9.71 10.73 10.70
CA GLN A 157 10.90 11.56 10.56
C GLN A 157 10.75 12.62 9.46
N PHE A 158 10.11 12.27 8.35
CA PHE A 158 9.84 13.21 7.28
C PHE A 158 8.89 14.32 7.73
N LEU A 159 7.75 13.97 8.33
CA LEU A 159 6.73 14.94 8.76
C LEU A 159 7.23 15.81 9.90
N ASP A 160 7.91 15.24 10.90
CA ASP A 160 8.46 16.00 12.02
C ASP A 160 9.63 16.91 11.58
N LYS A 161 10.43 16.50 10.58
CA LYS A 161 11.51 17.35 10.04
C LYS A 161 10.98 18.50 9.18
N LYS A 162 9.90 18.29 8.43
CA LYS A 162 9.40 19.28 7.44
C LYS A 162 8.24 20.14 7.95
N HIS A 163 7.43 19.61 8.87
CA HIS A 163 6.14 20.18 9.28
C HIS A 163 5.92 20.01 10.78
N LEU A 164 6.97 20.22 11.61
CA LEU A 164 6.90 19.97 13.04
C LEU A 164 5.67 20.64 13.67
N ASN A 165 4.79 19.86 14.30
CA ASN A 165 3.52 20.31 14.90
C ASN A 165 2.46 20.89 13.94
N HIS A 166 2.76 21.05 12.66
CA HIS A 166 1.88 21.63 11.65
C HIS A 166 1.30 20.60 10.69
N TYR A 167 1.18 19.33 11.09
CA TYR A 167 0.50 18.31 10.25
C TYR A 167 -0.61 17.56 10.98
N ARG A 168 -1.65 17.23 10.23
CA ARG A 168 -2.70 16.29 10.61
C ARG A 168 -2.85 15.18 9.58
N VAL A 169 -2.90 13.93 10.05
CA VAL A 169 -2.96 12.74 9.19
C VAL A 169 -4.39 12.20 9.12
N TYR A 170 -4.88 11.95 7.92
CA TYR A 170 -6.18 11.33 7.66
C TYR A 170 -5.99 9.92 7.12
N ASN A 171 -6.35 8.93 7.93
CA ASN A 171 -6.32 7.52 7.56
C ASN A 171 -7.69 7.09 7.03
N LEU A 172 -7.75 6.83 5.72
CA LEU A 172 -8.97 6.43 5.02
C LEU A 172 -9.22 4.91 5.03
N CYS A 173 -8.38 4.11 5.69
CA CYS A 173 -8.55 2.66 5.76
C CYS A 173 -9.54 2.25 6.86
N SER A 174 -10.59 1.54 6.46
CA SER A 174 -11.38 0.75 7.41
C SER A 174 -10.59 -0.49 7.88
N GLU A 175 -9.81 -1.08 6.98
CA GLU A 175 -9.18 -2.38 7.17
C GLU A 175 -7.84 -2.35 7.92
N ARG A 176 -7.25 -1.16 8.09
CA ARG A 176 -5.90 -0.99 8.65
C ARG A 176 -5.79 0.25 9.54
N ALA A 177 -5.10 0.08 10.66
CA ALA A 177 -4.79 1.12 11.62
C ALA A 177 -3.35 0.98 12.13
N TYR A 178 -2.87 2.03 12.78
CA TYR A 178 -1.62 2.08 13.52
C TYR A 178 -1.87 2.93 14.77
N ASP A 179 -0.99 2.82 15.78
CA ASP A 179 -1.11 3.62 17.00
C ASP A 179 -0.97 5.13 16.66
N PRO A 180 -1.99 5.96 16.95
CA PRO A 180 -1.95 7.41 16.69
C PRO A 180 -0.80 8.14 17.37
N LYS A 181 -0.21 7.57 18.44
CA LYS A 181 0.95 8.15 19.14
C LYS A 181 2.15 8.36 18.23
N HIS A 182 2.28 7.56 17.17
CA HIS A 182 3.32 7.74 16.15
C HIS A 182 3.30 9.13 15.50
N PHE A 183 2.14 9.75 15.42
CA PHE A 183 1.91 11.06 14.80
C PHE A 183 1.40 12.07 15.84
N HIS A 184 1.87 11.95 17.08
CA HIS A 184 1.54 12.86 18.18
C HIS A 184 0.02 13.00 18.42
N ASN A 185 -0.73 11.91 18.21
CA ASN A 185 -2.19 11.86 18.27
C ASN A 185 -2.92 12.80 17.28
N ARG A 186 -2.25 13.31 16.25
CA ARG A 186 -2.84 14.13 15.17
C ARG A 186 -3.33 13.27 14.01
N VAL A 187 -4.09 12.21 14.33
CA VAL A 187 -4.62 11.26 13.34
C VAL A 187 -6.14 11.22 13.41
N SER A 188 -6.81 11.53 12.30
CA SER A 188 -8.24 11.32 12.12
C SER A 188 -8.50 10.12 11.21
N ARG A 189 -9.58 9.39 11.46
CA ARG A 189 -9.92 8.17 10.71
C ARG A 189 -11.28 8.30 10.04
N ILE A 190 -11.31 7.96 8.76
CA ILE A 190 -12.54 7.85 7.96
C ILE A 190 -12.60 6.44 7.41
N MET A 191 -13.60 5.67 7.82
CA MET A 191 -13.64 4.23 7.60
C MET A 191 -14.18 3.89 6.20
N ILE A 192 -13.35 4.07 5.18
CA ILE A 192 -13.69 3.79 3.79
C ILE A 192 -13.15 2.42 3.39
N ASP A 193 -14.04 1.51 3.01
CA ASP A 193 -13.68 0.16 2.58
C ASP A 193 -12.88 0.16 1.27
N ASP A 194 -12.01 -0.83 1.08
CA ASP A 194 -11.22 -0.94 -0.15
C ASP A 194 -12.14 -1.02 -1.38
N HIS A 195 -11.82 -0.28 -2.44
CA HIS A 195 -12.65 -0.15 -3.65
C HIS A 195 -14.05 0.47 -3.45
N ASN A 196 -14.24 1.24 -2.38
CA ASN A 196 -15.42 2.08 -2.15
C ASN A 196 -15.01 3.57 -2.10
N VAL A 197 -15.99 4.45 -2.33
CA VAL A 197 -15.84 5.90 -2.16
C VAL A 197 -16.42 6.32 -0.81
N PRO A 198 -15.97 7.45 -0.23
CA PRO A 198 -16.65 8.05 0.93
C PRO A 198 -18.10 8.40 0.60
N THR A 199 -19.00 8.37 1.57
CA THR A 199 -20.32 8.98 1.46
C THR A 199 -20.22 10.51 1.35
N LEU A 200 -21.22 11.19 0.78
CA LEU A 200 -21.23 12.67 0.76
C LEU A 200 -21.17 13.25 2.18
N ARG A 201 -21.81 12.57 3.13
CA ARG A 201 -21.75 12.94 4.56
C ARG A 201 -20.31 12.87 5.10
N GLU A 202 -19.59 11.79 4.82
CA GLU A 202 -18.18 11.64 5.23
C GLU A 202 -17.28 12.69 4.57
N MET A 203 -17.53 13.01 3.29
CA MET A 203 -16.80 14.08 2.58
C MET A 203 -17.01 15.44 3.25
N VAL A 204 -18.26 15.80 3.60
CA VAL A 204 -18.58 17.05 4.30
C VAL A 204 -17.92 17.10 5.68
N ALA A 205 -18.03 16.03 6.47
CA ALA A 205 -17.44 15.97 7.80
C ALA A 205 -15.91 16.13 7.76
N PHE A 206 -15.26 15.40 6.85
CA PHE A 206 -13.83 15.54 6.58
C PHE A 206 -13.43 16.96 6.19
N SER A 207 -14.14 17.55 5.23
CA SER A 207 -13.79 18.87 4.72
C SER A 207 -13.95 19.95 5.78
N LYS A 208 -14.94 19.85 6.67
CA LYS A 208 -15.08 20.74 7.83
C LYS A 208 -13.88 20.60 8.78
N GLU A 209 -13.52 19.37 9.13
CA GLU A 209 -12.35 19.11 9.99
C GLU A 209 -11.04 19.63 9.37
N VAL A 210 -10.88 19.47 8.06
CA VAL A 210 -9.73 20.02 7.32
C VAL A 210 -9.72 21.53 7.37
N LEU A 211 -10.85 22.19 7.08
CA LEU A 211 -10.93 23.65 7.08
C LEU A 211 -10.65 24.22 8.47
N GLU A 212 -11.21 23.61 9.51
CA GLU A 212 -10.93 23.99 10.90
C GLU A 212 -9.45 23.85 11.25
N TRP A 213 -8.80 22.73 10.88
CA TRP A 213 -7.37 22.54 11.10
C TRP A 213 -6.52 23.56 10.33
N MET A 214 -6.84 23.77 9.06
CA MET A 214 -6.09 24.66 8.17
C MET A 214 -6.25 26.14 8.53
N ALA A 215 -7.34 26.51 9.21
CA ALA A 215 -7.60 27.86 9.69
C ALA A 215 -6.86 28.20 11.00
N GLN A 216 -6.42 27.19 11.77
CA GLN A 216 -5.69 27.42 13.02
C GLN A 216 -4.30 28.01 12.80
N ASP A 217 -3.64 27.67 11.69
CA ASP A 217 -2.31 28.15 11.35
C ASP A 217 -2.10 28.12 9.83
N SER A 218 -1.44 29.15 9.28
CA SER A 218 -1.06 29.21 7.86
C SER A 218 -0.06 28.12 7.45
N GLU A 219 0.77 27.63 8.39
CA GLU A 219 1.74 26.56 8.14
C GLU A 219 1.12 25.17 8.24
N ASN A 220 -0.12 25.05 8.75
CA ASN A 220 -0.78 23.76 8.88
C ASN A 220 -0.99 23.09 7.52
N ILE A 221 -0.62 21.82 7.45
CA ILE A 221 -0.78 20.93 6.31
C ILE A 221 -1.66 19.73 6.65
N VAL A 222 -2.24 19.10 5.62
CA VAL A 222 -2.99 17.85 5.75
C VAL A 222 -2.33 16.73 4.96
N VAL A 223 -2.27 15.55 5.58
CA VAL A 223 -1.70 14.34 4.99
C VAL A 223 -2.78 13.29 4.85
N ILE A 224 -3.18 12.98 3.62
CA ILE A 224 -4.29 12.06 3.33
C ILE A 224 -3.73 10.75 2.78
N HIS A 225 -4.11 9.63 3.37
CA HIS A 225 -3.64 8.33 2.90
C HIS A 225 -4.72 7.25 2.97
N CYS A 226 -4.57 6.24 2.11
CA CYS A 226 -5.30 4.97 2.21
C CYS A 226 -4.29 3.83 2.15
N LYS A 227 -4.70 2.63 1.70
CA LYS A 227 -3.78 1.53 1.45
C LYS A 227 -2.79 1.88 0.35
N GLY A 228 -3.28 2.29 -0.83
CA GLY A 228 -2.47 2.48 -2.04
C GLY A 228 -2.10 3.91 -2.40
N GLY A 229 -2.74 4.92 -1.81
CA GLY A 229 -2.60 6.33 -2.23
C GLY A 229 -3.18 6.60 -3.62
N LYS A 230 -4.25 5.89 -4.01
CA LYS A 230 -4.92 6.01 -5.33
C LYS A 230 -6.39 6.40 -5.15
N GLY A 231 -7.37 5.56 -5.53
CA GLY A 231 -8.80 5.89 -5.57
C GLY A 231 -9.35 6.64 -4.35
N ARG A 232 -9.40 6.00 -3.17
CA ARG A 232 -9.89 6.62 -1.91
C ARG A 232 -9.19 7.96 -1.61
N THR A 233 -7.86 7.97 -1.70
CA THR A 233 -7.04 9.17 -1.45
C THR A 233 -7.34 10.26 -2.46
N GLY A 234 -7.41 9.93 -3.75
CA GLY A 234 -7.71 10.87 -4.83
C GLY A 234 -9.07 11.52 -4.67
N THR A 235 -10.12 10.74 -4.35
CA THR A 235 -11.46 11.29 -4.10
C THR A 235 -11.46 12.30 -2.94
N MET A 236 -10.81 11.97 -1.83
CA MET A 236 -10.73 12.85 -0.66
C MET A 236 -9.81 14.05 -0.87
N VAL A 237 -8.75 13.90 -1.65
CA VAL A 237 -7.89 15.02 -2.09
C VAL A 237 -8.68 15.97 -2.96
N CYS A 238 -9.45 15.50 -3.95
CA CYS A 238 -10.28 16.37 -4.76
C CYS A 238 -11.35 17.09 -3.93
N ALA A 239 -11.97 16.39 -2.97
CA ALA A 239 -12.88 17.01 -2.00
C ALA A 239 -12.19 18.09 -1.16
N CYS A 240 -10.96 17.83 -0.71
CA CYS A 240 -10.12 18.79 0.02
C CYS A 240 -9.85 20.04 -0.84
N LEU A 241 -9.42 19.87 -2.09
CA LEU A 241 -9.12 20.99 -2.99
C LEU A 241 -10.35 21.87 -3.27
N ILE A 242 -11.53 21.26 -3.41
CA ILE A 242 -12.80 21.97 -3.56
C ILE A 242 -13.17 22.67 -2.25
N ALA A 243 -13.00 21.99 -1.12
CA ALA A 243 -13.26 22.56 0.21
C ALA A 243 -12.42 23.81 0.45
N THR A 244 -11.14 23.79 0.08
CA THR A 244 -10.20 24.92 0.21
C THR A 244 -10.26 25.93 -0.95
N GLU A 245 -11.25 25.83 -1.85
CA GLU A 245 -11.49 26.79 -2.96
C GLU A 245 -10.36 26.90 -3.98
N ILE A 246 -9.49 25.90 -4.04
CA ILE A 246 -8.46 25.81 -5.08
C ILE A 246 -9.12 25.43 -6.41
N PHE A 247 -10.18 24.63 -6.37
CA PHE A 247 -11.04 24.32 -7.51
C PHE A 247 -12.52 24.50 -7.13
N LEU A 248 -13.36 24.82 -8.12
CA LEU A 248 -14.81 24.99 -7.94
C LEU A 248 -15.62 23.81 -8.47
N THR A 249 -15.05 23.03 -9.38
CA THR A 249 -15.74 21.94 -10.08
C THR A 249 -14.87 20.69 -10.16
N ALA A 250 -15.48 19.56 -10.50
CA ALA A 250 -14.78 18.32 -10.77
C ALA A 250 -15.40 17.60 -11.97
N GLU A 251 -14.55 17.02 -12.82
CA GLU A 251 -14.99 16.14 -13.90
C GLU A 251 -15.61 14.84 -13.36
N ASN A 252 -15.07 14.32 -12.25
CA ASN A 252 -15.66 13.16 -11.60
C ASN A 252 -17.02 13.54 -11.00
N ARG A 253 -18.09 12.94 -11.51
CA ARG A 253 -19.47 13.22 -11.07
C ARG A 253 -19.65 13.17 -9.56
N TYR A 254 -19.15 12.13 -8.91
CA TYR A 254 -19.39 11.93 -7.48
C TYR A 254 -18.67 13.01 -6.64
N VAL A 255 -17.51 13.47 -7.09
CA VAL A 255 -16.86 14.66 -6.53
C VAL A 255 -17.61 15.95 -6.92
N GLY A 256 -18.20 16.02 -8.12
CA GLY A 256 -19.07 17.11 -8.54
C GLY A 256 -20.32 17.25 -7.65
N TYR A 257 -20.90 16.14 -7.19
CA TYR A 257 -21.96 16.14 -6.19
C TYR A 257 -21.51 16.81 -4.89
N PHE A 258 -20.29 16.54 -4.43
CA PHE A 258 -19.72 17.22 -3.28
C PHE A 258 -19.54 18.73 -3.53
N ALA A 259 -19.08 19.13 -4.71
CA ALA A 259 -19.00 20.55 -5.10
C ALA A 259 -20.38 21.23 -5.00
N GLN A 260 -21.43 20.57 -5.48
CA GLN A 260 -22.80 21.06 -5.38
C GLN A 260 -23.27 21.17 -3.93
N VAL A 261 -22.98 20.18 -3.08
CA VAL A 261 -23.27 20.22 -1.64
C VAL A 261 -22.60 21.42 -0.98
N LYS A 262 -21.33 21.70 -1.31
CA LYS A 262 -20.61 22.86 -0.81
C LYS A 262 -21.24 24.17 -1.30
N HIS A 263 -21.34 24.36 -2.61
CA HIS A 263 -21.63 25.66 -3.22
C HIS A 263 -23.13 25.98 -3.29
N SER A 264 -23.97 24.99 -3.62
CA SER A 264 -25.42 25.20 -3.78
C SER A 264 -26.20 24.96 -2.49
N TYR A 265 -25.74 24.04 -1.65
CA TYR A 265 -26.43 23.67 -0.41
C TYR A 265 -25.72 24.15 0.87
N ASN A 266 -24.68 24.98 0.72
CA ASN A 266 -23.92 25.57 1.83
C ASN A 266 -23.52 24.51 2.89
N TRP A 267 -22.85 23.45 2.43
CA TRP A 267 -22.39 22.32 3.26
C TRP A 267 -23.49 21.43 3.86
N ASN A 268 -24.76 21.69 3.57
CA ASN A 268 -25.86 20.85 4.03
C ASN A 268 -26.19 19.81 2.96
N LEU A 269 -26.52 18.59 3.40
CA LEU A 269 -26.96 17.57 2.47
C LEU A 269 -28.32 17.95 1.89
N PRO A 270 -28.55 17.75 0.58
CA PRO A 270 -29.86 17.95 -0.03
C PRO A 270 -30.91 17.04 0.64
N PRO A 271 -32.20 17.42 0.58
CA PRO A 271 -33.27 16.59 1.13
C PRO A 271 -33.25 15.20 0.50
N ARG A 272 -33.50 14.16 1.30
CA ARG A 272 -33.48 12.77 0.83
C ARG A 272 -34.53 12.57 -0.26
N LYS A 273 -34.10 12.05 -1.41
CA LYS A 273 -34.97 11.57 -2.49
C LYS A 273 -34.93 10.05 -2.54
N THR A 274 -36.08 9.40 -2.54
CA THR A 274 -36.18 7.95 -2.73
C THR A 274 -36.50 7.64 -4.19
N LEU A 275 -35.73 6.74 -4.80
CA LEU A 275 -35.83 6.37 -6.21
C LEU A 275 -35.83 4.86 -6.39
N PHE A 276 -36.33 4.41 -7.54
CA PHE A 276 -36.30 3.01 -7.97
C PHE A 276 -35.56 2.95 -9.30
N ILE A 277 -34.63 1.99 -9.45
CA ILE A 277 -34.01 1.76 -10.74
C ILE A 277 -34.93 0.85 -11.55
N LYS A 278 -35.34 1.34 -12.72
CA LYS A 278 -36.15 0.56 -13.67
C LYS A 278 -35.31 0.02 -14.80
N ARG A 279 -34.31 0.78 -15.25
CA ARG A 279 -33.53 0.43 -16.43
C ARG A 279 -32.07 0.83 -16.31
N PHE A 280 -31.18 -0.06 -16.74
CA PHE A 280 -29.81 0.27 -17.10
C PHE A 280 -29.68 0.28 -18.63
N VAL A 281 -29.05 1.31 -19.18
CA VAL A 281 -28.66 1.38 -20.58
C VAL A 281 -27.14 1.52 -20.62
N ILE A 282 -26.49 0.53 -21.21
CA ILE A 282 -25.03 0.52 -21.38
C ILE A 282 -24.72 0.72 -22.85
N TYR A 283 -23.92 1.74 -23.15
CA TYR A 283 -23.51 2.08 -24.51
C TYR A 283 -22.15 1.43 -24.82
N SER A 284 -21.92 1.18 -26.11
CA SER A 284 -20.60 0.80 -26.64
C SER A 284 -20.10 -0.59 -26.21
N ILE A 285 -21.01 -1.55 -25.98
CA ILE A 285 -20.65 -2.95 -25.75
C ILE A 285 -20.63 -3.70 -27.10
N HIS A 286 -19.56 -4.45 -27.37
CA HIS A 286 -19.39 -5.27 -28.58
C HIS A 286 -19.80 -6.75 -28.35
N GLY A 287 -20.80 -6.99 -27.51
CA GLY A 287 -21.20 -8.33 -27.05
C GLY A 287 -22.65 -8.36 -26.58
N ASP A 288 -23.23 -9.55 -26.60
CA ASP A 288 -24.66 -9.82 -26.40
C ASP A 288 -25.20 -9.54 -24.97
N GLY A 289 -24.33 -9.13 -24.04
CA GLY A 289 -24.68 -8.85 -22.64
C GLY A 289 -25.02 -10.10 -21.81
N TYR A 290 -24.90 -11.31 -22.35
CA TYR A 290 -25.22 -12.53 -21.62
C TYR A 290 -24.16 -12.80 -20.53
N GLY A 291 -24.63 -12.98 -19.29
CA GLY A 291 -23.75 -13.18 -18.14
C GLY A 291 -23.34 -11.91 -17.39
N LEU A 292 -23.97 -10.75 -17.69
CA LEU A 292 -23.89 -9.57 -16.83
C LEU A 292 -24.55 -9.86 -15.47
N LYS A 293 -23.86 -9.44 -14.40
CA LYS A 293 -24.38 -9.48 -13.03
C LYS A 293 -24.27 -8.08 -12.45
N VAL A 294 -25.41 -7.49 -12.13
CA VAL A 294 -25.49 -6.17 -11.51
C VAL A 294 -25.79 -6.34 -10.02
N GLN A 295 -25.01 -5.68 -9.19
CA GLN A 295 -25.21 -5.58 -7.74
C GLN A 295 -25.38 -4.12 -7.35
N ILE A 296 -26.41 -3.84 -6.55
CA ILE A 296 -26.65 -2.52 -5.97
C ILE A 296 -26.29 -2.60 -4.49
N VAL A 297 -25.39 -1.73 -4.07
CA VAL A 297 -24.92 -1.62 -2.69
C VAL A 297 -25.34 -0.26 -2.14
N MET A 298 -26.00 -0.27 -1.00
CA MET A 298 -26.42 0.92 -0.26
C MET A 298 -26.10 0.69 1.22
N LYS A 299 -25.61 1.72 1.92
CA LYS A 299 -25.18 1.61 3.34
C LYS A 299 -24.22 0.43 3.59
N LYS A 300 -23.27 0.21 2.70
CA LYS A 300 -22.27 -0.88 2.77
C LYS A 300 -22.86 -2.30 2.75
N LYS A 301 -24.13 -2.47 2.32
CA LYS A 301 -24.78 -3.77 2.16
C LYS A 301 -25.29 -3.94 0.72
N ILE A 302 -25.19 -5.14 0.18
CA ILE A 302 -25.84 -5.49 -1.09
C ILE A 302 -27.34 -5.50 -0.83
N VAL A 303 -28.08 -4.56 -1.42
CA VAL A 303 -29.53 -4.44 -1.26
C VAL A 303 -30.29 -5.08 -2.41
N PHE A 304 -29.64 -5.24 -3.56
CA PHE A 304 -30.23 -5.87 -4.72
C PHE A 304 -29.15 -6.52 -5.59
N SER A 305 -29.51 -7.62 -6.24
CA SER A 305 -28.67 -8.27 -7.24
C SER A 305 -29.57 -8.78 -8.36
N CYS A 306 -29.17 -8.54 -9.60
CA CYS A 306 -29.80 -9.15 -10.75
C CYS A 306 -28.78 -9.78 -11.69
N THR A 307 -29.26 -10.78 -12.42
CA THR A 307 -28.52 -11.50 -13.45
C THR A 307 -29.43 -11.64 -14.67
N SER A 308 -28.89 -12.04 -15.82
CA SER A 308 -29.69 -12.28 -17.03
C SER A 308 -30.83 -13.30 -16.87
N LEU A 309 -30.80 -14.10 -15.80
CA LEU A 309 -31.81 -15.12 -15.48
C LEU A 309 -32.73 -14.75 -14.32
N ASN A 310 -32.44 -13.67 -13.57
CA ASN A 310 -33.17 -13.35 -12.35
C ASN A 310 -33.24 -11.83 -12.10
N ASN A 311 -34.43 -11.33 -11.80
CA ASN A 311 -34.74 -9.92 -11.51
C ASN A 311 -34.36 -8.91 -12.60
N CYS A 312 -33.94 -9.36 -13.78
CA CYS A 312 -33.59 -8.50 -14.91
C CYS A 312 -33.94 -9.18 -16.24
N ARG A 313 -34.28 -8.38 -17.26
CA ARG A 313 -34.39 -8.80 -18.67
C ARG A 313 -33.42 -7.99 -19.50
N VAL A 314 -32.57 -8.68 -20.26
CA VAL A 314 -31.50 -8.07 -21.06
C VAL A 314 -31.92 -8.07 -22.53
N PHE A 315 -31.82 -6.91 -23.17
CA PHE A 315 -32.00 -6.70 -24.59
C PHE A 315 -30.71 -6.16 -25.19
N HIS A 316 -30.26 -6.75 -26.29
CA HIS A 316 -29.10 -6.27 -27.03
C HIS A 316 -29.58 -5.65 -28.34
N ASP A 317 -29.36 -4.35 -28.48
CA ASP A 317 -29.59 -3.60 -29.69
C ASP A 317 -28.28 -3.56 -30.49
N THR A 318 -28.23 -4.41 -31.53
CA THR A 318 -27.07 -4.54 -32.43
C THR A 318 -26.87 -3.32 -33.32
N GLU A 319 -27.92 -2.54 -33.61
CA GLU A 319 -27.85 -1.39 -34.51
C GLU A 319 -27.23 -0.18 -33.81
N THR A 320 -27.60 0.03 -32.54
CA THR A 320 -27.09 1.17 -31.76
C THR A 320 -25.93 0.81 -30.83
N HIS A 321 -25.50 -0.46 -30.82
CA HIS A 321 -24.48 -1.02 -29.92
C HIS A 321 -24.78 -0.74 -28.44
N ARG A 322 -26.02 -1.02 -28.03
CA ARG A 322 -26.51 -0.78 -26.65
C ARG A 322 -27.02 -2.07 -26.02
N VAL A 323 -26.74 -2.23 -24.74
CA VAL A 323 -27.38 -3.24 -23.89
C VAL A 323 -28.38 -2.54 -22.98
N ILE A 324 -29.63 -2.93 -23.08
CA ILE A 324 -30.72 -2.44 -22.22
C ILE A 324 -31.06 -3.53 -21.22
N ILE A 325 -31.02 -3.21 -19.93
CA ILE A 325 -31.33 -4.12 -18.84
C ILE A 325 -32.54 -3.55 -18.10
N ASP A 326 -33.71 -4.13 -18.32
CA ASP A 326 -34.90 -3.82 -17.54
C ASP A 326 -34.85 -4.58 -16.21
N VAL A 327 -35.02 -3.86 -15.11
CA VAL A 327 -34.88 -4.36 -13.74
C VAL A 327 -36.25 -4.54 -13.11
N PHE A 328 -36.46 -5.68 -12.46
CA PHE A 328 -37.69 -5.98 -11.73
C PHE A 328 -37.41 -6.10 -10.24
N ASN A 329 -38.40 -5.75 -9.41
CA ASN A 329 -38.34 -5.88 -7.95
C ASN A 329 -37.16 -5.14 -7.28
N CYS A 330 -36.70 -4.03 -7.88
CA CYS A 330 -35.68 -3.20 -7.26
C CYS A 330 -36.25 -2.52 -6.00
N PRO A 331 -35.60 -2.66 -4.82
CA PRO A 331 -36.06 -1.97 -3.61
C PRO A 331 -35.87 -0.45 -3.73
N PRO A 332 -36.58 0.35 -2.91
CA PRO A 332 -36.38 1.78 -2.86
C PRO A 332 -34.95 2.12 -2.43
N LEU A 333 -34.28 2.94 -3.24
CA LEU A 333 -32.92 3.42 -3.02
C LEU A 333 -32.92 4.86 -2.54
N TYR A 334 -31.95 5.22 -1.71
CA TYR A 334 -31.80 6.57 -1.17
C TYR A 334 -30.35 6.83 -0.71
N ASP A 335 -30.00 8.11 -0.58
CA ASP A 335 -28.66 8.59 -0.22
C ASP A 335 -27.60 8.09 -1.23
N ASP A 336 -26.45 7.61 -0.75
CA ASP A 336 -25.34 7.13 -1.56
C ASP A 336 -25.53 5.66 -1.98
N VAL A 337 -25.54 5.45 -3.30
CA VAL A 337 -25.78 4.15 -3.94
C VAL A 337 -24.59 3.82 -4.82
N LYS A 338 -24.08 2.60 -4.68
CA LYS A 338 -23.08 2.00 -5.57
C LYS A 338 -23.75 0.99 -6.47
N VAL A 339 -23.46 1.06 -7.76
CA VAL A 339 -23.81 0.02 -8.73
C VAL A 339 -22.52 -0.66 -9.14
N GLN A 340 -22.50 -1.99 -9.10
CA GLN A 340 -21.39 -2.82 -9.53
C GLN A 340 -21.87 -3.75 -10.64
N ASP A 341 -21.17 -3.77 -11.75
CA ASP A 341 -21.40 -4.68 -12.85
C ASP A 341 -20.19 -5.60 -13.06
N PHE A 342 -20.46 -6.88 -13.27
CA PHE A 342 -19.47 -7.92 -13.46
C PHE A 342 -19.68 -8.54 -14.85
N PRO A 343 -19.07 -7.97 -15.90
CA PRO A 343 -19.16 -8.55 -17.24
C PRO A 343 -18.29 -9.80 -17.35
N LYS A 344 -18.90 -10.87 -17.87
CA LYS A 344 -18.22 -12.17 -18.07
C LYS A 344 -17.12 -12.12 -19.13
N TYR A 345 -17.22 -11.22 -20.11
CA TYR A 345 -16.33 -11.16 -21.27
C TYR A 345 -15.08 -10.27 -21.07
N TYR A 346 -15.08 -9.36 -20.10
CA TYR A 346 -14.01 -8.36 -19.93
C TYR A 346 -13.13 -8.64 -18.71
N HIS A 347 -12.14 -9.53 -18.86
CA HIS A 347 -11.01 -9.73 -17.93
C HIS A 347 -11.34 -9.80 -16.41
N ASN A 348 -12.57 -10.16 -16.04
CA ASN A 348 -13.06 -10.23 -14.65
C ASN A 348 -12.91 -8.95 -13.79
N TYR A 349 -12.72 -7.76 -14.39
CA TYR A 349 -12.69 -6.52 -13.61
C TYR A 349 -14.10 -5.91 -13.50
N PRO A 350 -14.69 -5.86 -12.30
CA PRO A 350 -16.00 -5.24 -12.15
C PRO A 350 -15.95 -3.74 -12.43
N PHE A 351 -16.91 -3.27 -13.22
CA PHE A 351 -17.20 -1.85 -13.31
C PHE A 351 -18.03 -1.44 -12.10
N PHE A 352 -17.79 -0.25 -11.59
CA PHE A 352 -18.66 0.30 -10.56
C PHE A 352 -18.69 1.82 -10.63
N PHE A 353 -19.85 2.38 -10.35
CA PHE A 353 -20.04 3.82 -10.16
C PHE A 353 -20.85 4.07 -8.90
N TRP A 354 -20.81 5.33 -8.47
CA TRP A 354 -21.54 5.80 -7.31
C TRP A 354 -22.38 7.00 -7.70
N PHE A 355 -23.59 7.06 -7.16
CA PHE A 355 -24.45 8.22 -7.27
C PHE A 355 -25.15 8.52 -5.95
N ASN A 356 -25.65 9.75 -5.82
CA ASN A 356 -26.49 10.13 -4.69
C ASN A 356 -27.90 10.44 -5.19
N THR A 357 -28.91 9.77 -4.63
CA THR A 357 -30.29 9.87 -5.14
C THR A 357 -30.88 11.27 -5.08
N SER A 358 -30.47 12.08 -4.09
CA SER A 358 -30.95 13.44 -3.90
C SER A 358 -30.44 14.41 -4.95
N LEU A 359 -29.40 14.05 -5.70
CA LEU A 359 -28.77 14.89 -6.72
C LEU A 359 -29.08 14.44 -8.15
N ILE A 360 -29.91 13.39 -8.31
CA ILE A 360 -30.39 12.95 -9.62
C ILE A 360 -31.44 13.93 -10.17
N GLN A 361 -31.14 14.50 -11.33
CA GLN A 361 -32.03 15.37 -12.10
C GLN A 361 -32.77 14.56 -13.17
N ASN A 362 -34.02 14.95 -13.49
CA ASN A 362 -34.84 14.36 -14.56
C ASN A 362 -35.03 12.84 -14.50
N ASN A 363 -34.85 12.23 -13.32
CA ASN A 363 -34.87 10.78 -13.11
C ASN A 363 -33.90 10.02 -14.04
N ARG A 364 -32.82 10.65 -14.48
CA ARG A 364 -31.78 10.02 -15.28
C ARG A 364 -30.41 10.29 -14.66
N ASP A 365 -29.57 9.27 -14.60
CA ASP A 365 -28.17 9.40 -14.20
C ASP A 365 -27.26 8.80 -15.29
N CYS A 366 -26.62 9.66 -16.10
CA CYS A 366 -25.82 9.29 -17.27
C CYS A 366 -24.35 9.03 -16.93
N SER A 367 -24.01 8.04 -16.10
CA SER A 367 -22.63 7.85 -15.60
C SER A 367 -21.61 7.47 -16.70
N GLU A 368 -20.60 8.30 -16.93
CA GLU A 368 -19.47 7.91 -17.79
C GLU A 368 -18.47 7.05 -17.00
N LEU A 369 -18.28 5.80 -17.42
CA LEU A 369 -17.29 4.89 -16.83
C LEU A 369 -16.10 4.74 -17.79
N ARG A 370 -14.93 5.25 -17.38
CA ARG A 370 -13.67 5.02 -18.12
C ARG A 370 -12.91 3.86 -17.50
N SER A 371 -12.84 2.72 -18.20
CA SER A 371 -11.80 1.73 -17.93
C SER A 371 -10.50 2.19 -18.59
N HIS A 372 -9.35 1.83 -18.03
CA HIS A 372 -8.05 2.17 -18.62
C HIS A 372 -7.84 1.57 -20.04
N HIS A 373 -8.78 0.75 -20.52
CA HIS A 373 -8.76 0.14 -21.85
C HIS A 373 -10.00 0.45 -22.71
N TYR A 374 -11.10 0.97 -22.15
CA TYR A 374 -12.35 1.23 -22.89
C TYR A 374 -13.19 2.34 -22.23
N THR A 375 -13.90 3.13 -23.04
CA THR A 375 -14.89 4.13 -22.64
C THR A 375 -16.33 3.66 -22.90
N PRO A 376 -16.94 2.82 -22.04
CA PRO A 376 -18.39 2.64 -22.04
C PRO A 376 -19.08 3.78 -21.27
N ALA A 377 -19.98 4.50 -21.92
CA ALA A 377 -20.90 5.40 -21.24
C ALA A 377 -22.09 4.59 -20.69
N TRP A 378 -22.59 4.94 -19.51
CA TRP A 378 -23.78 4.34 -18.91
C TRP A 378 -24.87 5.41 -18.77
N ALA A 379 -26.13 5.04 -18.98
CA ALA A 379 -27.26 5.81 -18.50
C ALA A 379 -28.18 4.93 -17.66
N THR A 380 -28.60 5.45 -16.53
CA THR A 380 -29.65 4.86 -15.69
C THR A 380 -30.89 5.71 -15.79
N GLU A 381 -32.03 5.08 -16.06
CA GLU A 381 -33.35 5.72 -16.23
C GLU A 381 -34.39 5.13 -15.26
#